data_AF-A0A660YS20-F1
#
_entry.id   AF-A0A660YS20-F1
#
_cell.length_a   1.000
_cell.length_b   1.000
_cell.length_c   1.000
_cell.angle_alpha   90.00
_cell.angle_beta   90.00
_cell.angle_gamma   90.00
#
_symmetry.space_group_name_H-M   'P 1'
#
loop_
_entity.id
_entity.type
_entity.pdbx_description
1 polymer ?
#
loop_
_entity_poly.entity_id
_entity_poly.type
_entity_poly.pdbx_seq_one_letter_code
_entity_poly.pdbx_strand_id
1 'polypeptide(L)'
;KHKVLLLITDGEDTIEDPLKMAEMAEKEGVVIYTVGIGSPKGVPIPLYDGKGKRVGFKKDRHGEIVLTKLDEITLEKIALQTGGKYYHATPGEMELGKIYDDISKMEKKELASRIFSQYEDRFQYFLAIGIVLLILELAIPERKKVKTEWQGRFV
;
A
#
# COMPACT_ATOMS: atom_id res chain seq x y z
N LYS A 1 -18.11 -17.82 -11.78
CA LYS A 1 -16.81 -17.56 -11.09
C LYS A 1 -16.85 -16.09 -10.67
N HIS A 2 -17.42 -15.77 -9.51
CA HIS A 2 -17.68 -14.38 -9.13
C HIS A 2 -16.46 -13.80 -8.41
N LYS A 3 -15.86 -12.75 -8.97
CA LYS A 3 -14.81 -11.96 -8.34
C LYS A 3 -15.48 -10.69 -7.80
N VAL A 4 -15.33 -10.41 -6.51
CA VAL A 4 -15.86 -9.20 -5.89
C VAL A 4 -14.69 -8.36 -5.40
N LEU A 5 -14.69 -7.07 -5.74
CA LEU A 5 -13.72 -6.09 -5.26
C LEU A 5 -14.45 -5.08 -4.36
N LEU A 6 -13.97 -4.88 -3.14
CA LEU A 6 -14.41 -3.80 -2.28
C LEU A 6 -13.36 -2.68 -2.32
N LEU A 7 -13.71 -1.55 -2.93
CA LEU A 7 -12.87 -0.37 -3.06
C LEU A 7 -13.27 0.66 -2.00
N ILE A 8 -12.33 1.10 -1.18
CA ILE A 8 -12.55 2.12 -0.14
C ILE A 8 -11.63 3.30 -0.43
N THR A 9 -12.18 4.47 -0.73
CA THR A 9 -11.43 5.64 -1.20
C THR A 9 -12.25 6.92 -1.10
N ASP A 10 -11.60 8.08 -1.11
CA ASP A 10 -12.19 9.40 -1.35
C ASP A 10 -12.47 9.67 -2.84
N GLY A 11 -12.04 8.79 -3.75
CA GLY A 11 -12.28 8.91 -5.18
C GLY A 11 -11.54 10.07 -5.85
N GLU A 12 -10.66 10.74 -5.11
CA GLU A 12 -9.96 11.93 -5.57
C GLU A 12 -8.74 11.55 -6.41
N ASP A 13 -8.59 12.22 -7.56
CA ASP A 13 -7.39 12.28 -8.42
C ASP A 13 -6.74 10.91 -8.77
N THR A 14 -7.13 10.35 -9.93
CA THR A 14 -6.54 9.10 -10.44
C THR A 14 -5.71 9.38 -11.70
N ILE A 15 -4.54 8.75 -11.83
CA ILE A 15 -3.62 8.92 -12.98
C ILE A 15 -4.25 8.43 -14.29
N GLU A 16 -5.10 7.41 -14.22
CA GLU A 16 -5.82 6.82 -15.34
C GLU A 16 -7.33 7.03 -15.20
N ASP A 17 -8.06 6.95 -16.33
CA ASP A 17 -9.51 7.10 -16.38
C ASP A 17 -10.22 5.97 -15.60
N PRO A 18 -10.83 6.26 -14.43
CA PRO A 18 -11.41 5.24 -13.57
C PRO A 18 -12.55 4.47 -14.24
N LEU A 19 -13.26 5.10 -15.19
CA LEU A 19 -14.39 4.49 -15.89
C LEU A 19 -13.92 3.45 -16.90
N LYS A 20 -12.79 3.70 -17.58
CA LYS A 20 -12.19 2.69 -18.47
C LYS A 20 -11.72 1.46 -17.69
N MET A 21 -11.15 1.68 -16.50
CA MET A 21 -10.73 0.58 -15.63
C MET A 21 -11.92 -0.21 -15.10
N ALA A 22 -13.04 0.45 -14.81
CA ALA A 22 -14.29 -0.20 -14.45
C ALA A 22 -14.83 -1.07 -15.61
N GLU A 23 -14.79 -0.58 -16.85
CA GLU A 23 -15.19 -1.34 -18.03
C GLU A 23 -14.31 -2.58 -18.24
N MET A 24 -13.00 -2.48 -18.03
CA MET A 24 -12.10 -3.64 -18.09
C MET A 24 -12.41 -4.66 -16.99
N ALA A 25 -12.71 -4.19 -15.78
CA ALA A 25 -13.09 -5.04 -14.65
C ALA A 25 -14.42 -5.77 -14.91
N GLU A 26 -15.40 -5.09 -15.51
CA GLU A 26 -16.67 -5.68 -15.94
C GLU A 26 -16.45 -6.83 -16.94
N LYS A 27 -15.61 -6.61 -17.97
CA LYS A 27 -15.24 -7.64 -18.96
C LYS A 27 -14.56 -8.87 -18.33
N GLU A 28 -13.85 -8.68 -17.23
CA GLU A 28 -13.21 -9.73 -16.44
C GLU A 28 -14.17 -10.43 -15.44
N GLY A 29 -15.44 -10.03 -15.41
CA GLY A 29 -16.47 -10.53 -14.51
C GLY A 29 -16.24 -10.15 -13.04
N VAL A 30 -15.62 -8.98 -12.81
CA VAL A 30 -15.38 -8.42 -11.47
C VAL A 30 -16.52 -7.46 -11.14
N VAL A 31 -17.18 -7.68 -10.01
CA VAL A 31 -18.17 -6.76 -9.44
C VAL A 31 -17.49 -5.86 -8.42
N ILE A 32 -17.55 -4.54 -8.60
CA ILE A 32 -16.89 -3.57 -7.73
C ILE A 32 -17.92 -2.88 -6.83
N TYR A 33 -17.70 -2.98 -5.52
CA TYR A 33 -18.40 -2.19 -4.51
C TYR A 33 -17.50 -1.04 -4.09
N THR A 34 -18.03 0.18 -4.10
CA THR A 34 -17.25 1.38 -3.76
C THR A 34 -17.74 1.96 -2.43
N VAL A 35 -16.80 2.35 -1.58
CA VAL A 35 -17.07 2.99 -0.28
C VAL A 35 -16.34 4.33 -0.26
N GLY A 36 -17.12 5.40 -0.35
CA GLY A 36 -16.65 6.77 -0.29
C GLY A 36 -16.33 7.19 1.14
N ILE A 37 -15.08 7.58 1.42
CA ILE A 37 -14.73 8.20 2.71
C ILE A 37 -14.46 9.68 2.49
N GLY A 38 -15.12 10.53 3.27
CA GLY A 38 -14.86 11.97 3.29
C GLY A 38 -16.13 12.80 3.08
N SER A 39 -15.95 14.06 2.72
CA SER A 39 -17.04 15.01 2.51
C SER A 39 -17.03 15.54 1.08
N PRO A 40 -18.17 15.55 0.37
CA PRO A 40 -18.28 16.17 -0.96
C PRO A 40 -18.02 17.68 -0.93
N LYS A 41 -18.24 18.33 0.23
CA LYS A 41 -18.04 19.78 0.38
C LYS A 41 -16.56 20.19 0.42
N GLY A 42 -15.66 19.23 0.56
CA GLY A 42 -14.24 19.49 0.73
C GLY A 42 -13.88 19.78 2.19
N VAL A 43 -12.87 19.08 2.71
CA VAL A 43 -12.37 19.28 4.06
C VAL A 43 -10.85 19.45 4.05
N PRO A 44 -10.30 20.30 4.94
CA PRO A 44 -8.86 20.49 5.00
C PRO A 44 -8.17 19.29 5.67
N ILE A 45 -7.00 18.90 5.16
CA ILE A 45 -6.23 17.77 5.69
C ILE A 45 -5.43 18.25 6.93
N PRO A 46 -5.70 17.75 8.15
CA PRO A 46 -5.00 18.17 9.36
C PRO A 46 -3.57 17.62 9.40
N LEU A 47 -2.64 18.45 9.90
CA LEU A 47 -1.26 18.04 10.21
C LEU A 47 -1.08 17.93 11.72
N TYR A 48 -0.43 16.85 12.15
CA TYR A 48 -0.11 16.56 13.55
C TYR A 48 1.41 16.50 13.74
N ASP A 49 1.91 16.97 14.89
CA ASP A 49 3.30 16.77 15.28
C ASP A 49 3.53 15.35 15.83
N GLY A 50 4.79 14.93 16.04
CA GLY A 50 5.15 13.63 16.63
C GLY A 50 4.54 13.34 18.02
N LYS A 51 4.00 14.34 18.71
CA LYS A 51 3.25 14.26 19.97
C LYS A 51 1.73 14.23 19.78
N GLY A 52 1.23 14.19 18.54
CA GLY A 52 -0.19 14.11 18.19
C GLY A 52 -0.96 15.44 18.30
N LYS A 53 -0.28 16.57 18.53
CA LYS A 53 -0.94 17.89 18.59
C LYS A 53 -1.16 18.42 17.17
N ARG A 54 -2.35 18.96 16.89
CA ARG A 54 -2.66 19.61 15.60
C ARG A 54 -1.79 20.87 15.43
N VAL A 55 -0.96 20.89 14.39
CA VAL A 55 -0.04 21.99 14.08
C VAL A 55 -0.51 22.85 12.89
N GLY A 56 -1.48 22.39 12.13
CA GLY A 56 -2.05 23.15 11.02
C GLY A 56 -2.80 22.27 10.03
N PHE A 57 -2.90 22.76 8.79
CA PHE A 57 -3.47 22.03 7.65
C PHE A 57 -2.43 21.89 6.54
N LYS A 58 -2.59 20.86 5.71
CA LYS A 58 -1.76 20.66 4.52
C LYS A 58 -1.92 21.85 3.57
N LYS A 59 -0.79 22.34 3.07
CA LYS A 59 -0.73 23.41 2.07
C LYS A 59 -0.14 22.89 0.77
N ASP A 60 -0.55 23.50 -0.34
CA ASP A 60 -0.02 23.24 -1.68
C ASP A 60 1.31 23.99 -1.92
N ARG A 61 1.81 23.95 -3.16
CA ARG A 61 3.05 24.66 -3.55
C ARG A 61 2.92 26.19 -3.53
N HIS A 62 1.69 26.72 -3.60
CA HIS A 62 1.41 28.15 -3.57
C HIS A 62 1.12 28.67 -2.16
N GLY A 63 1.02 27.79 -1.16
CA GLY A 63 0.77 28.13 0.23
C GLY A 63 -0.71 28.12 0.63
N GLU A 64 -1.60 27.72 -0.29
CA GLU A 64 -3.03 27.60 -0.08
C GLU A 64 -3.39 26.28 0.60
N ILE A 65 -4.47 26.27 1.38
CA ILE A 65 -4.91 25.05 2.09
C ILE A 65 -5.46 24.04 1.09
N VAL A 66 -4.94 22.81 1.14
CA VAL A 66 -5.47 21.69 0.35
C VAL A 66 -6.80 21.23 0.96
N LEU A 67 -7.85 21.25 0.16
CA LEU A 67 -9.16 20.72 0.50
C LEU A 67 -9.38 19.41 -0.26
N THR A 68 -9.39 18.29 0.46
CA THR A 68 -9.73 16.99 -0.13
C THR A 68 -11.24 16.87 -0.27
N LYS A 69 -11.70 16.42 -1.44
CA LYS A 69 -13.11 16.30 -1.79
C LYS A 69 -13.42 14.88 -2.21
N LEU A 70 -14.46 14.33 -1.60
CA LEU A 70 -15.00 13.04 -2.02
C LEU A 70 -15.66 13.16 -3.41
N ASP A 71 -15.19 12.39 -4.38
CA ASP A 71 -15.82 12.26 -5.70
C ASP A 71 -16.83 11.11 -5.73
N GLU A 72 -18.03 11.36 -5.20
CA GLU A 72 -19.12 10.37 -5.16
C GLU A 72 -19.57 9.95 -6.55
N ILE A 73 -19.59 10.89 -7.50
CA ILE A 73 -20.12 10.68 -8.86
C ILE A 73 -19.28 9.63 -9.59
N THR A 74 -17.95 9.73 -9.49
CA THR A 74 -17.06 8.75 -10.11
C THR A 74 -17.19 7.38 -9.45
N LEU A 75 -17.27 7.33 -8.11
CA LEU A 75 -17.42 6.07 -7.37
C LEU A 75 -18.74 5.36 -7.64
N GLU A 76 -19.84 6.11 -7.80
CA GLU A 76 -21.15 5.59 -8.16
C GLU A 76 -21.14 5.00 -9.57
N LYS A 77 -20.53 5.68 -10.53
CA LYS A 77 -20.40 5.17 -11.91
C LYS A 77 -19.59 3.88 -11.98
N ILE A 78 -18.49 3.78 -11.25
CA ILE A 78 -17.66 2.55 -11.21
C ILE A 78 -18.47 1.36 -10.68
N ALA A 79 -19.19 1.59 -9.58
CA ALA A 79 -20.03 0.54 -8.99
C ALA A 79 -21.16 0.13 -9.94
N LEU A 80 -21.85 1.10 -10.54
CA LEU A 80 -22.97 0.84 -11.45
C LEU A 80 -22.52 0.07 -12.71
N GLN A 81 -21.38 0.47 -13.30
CA GLN A 81 -20.81 -0.18 -14.49
C GLN A 81 -20.53 -1.66 -14.25
N THR A 82 -20.00 -2.01 -13.08
CA THR A 82 -19.62 -3.39 -12.74
C THR A 82 -20.73 -4.21 -12.08
N GLY A 83 -21.93 -3.61 -11.92
CA GLY A 83 -23.08 -4.26 -11.27
C GLY A 83 -23.00 -4.33 -9.74
N GLY A 84 -22.13 -3.55 -9.12
CA GLY A 84 -22.04 -3.40 -7.67
C GLY A 84 -22.86 -2.22 -7.14
N LYS A 85 -22.52 -1.75 -5.93
CA LYS A 85 -23.18 -0.60 -5.28
C LYS A 85 -22.18 0.33 -4.62
N TYR A 86 -22.54 1.61 -4.60
CA TYR A 86 -21.84 2.66 -3.87
C TYR A 86 -22.40 2.80 -2.46
N TYR A 87 -21.51 3.06 -1.51
CA TYR A 87 -21.82 3.33 -0.10
C TYR A 87 -21.01 4.54 0.39
N HIS A 88 -21.61 5.37 1.23
CA HIS A 88 -20.92 6.50 1.84
C HIS A 88 -20.57 6.17 3.30
N ALA A 89 -19.30 6.32 3.68
CA ALA A 89 -18.84 6.07 5.03
C ALA A 89 -19.09 7.28 5.93
N THR A 90 -20.22 7.30 6.63
CA THR A 90 -20.48 8.32 7.66
C THR A 90 -19.92 7.89 9.03
N PRO A 91 -19.40 8.83 9.84
CA PRO A 91 -19.02 8.54 11.22
C PRO A 91 -20.25 8.14 12.05
N GLY A 92 -20.26 6.90 12.57
CA GLY A 92 -21.32 6.38 13.45
C GLY A 92 -22.23 5.34 12.81
N GLU A 93 -22.33 5.31 11.49
CA GLU A 93 -23.02 4.28 10.72
C GLU A 93 -22.07 3.76 9.63
N MET A 94 -21.25 2.78 9.99
CA MET A 94 -20.58 2.00 8.94
C MET A 94 -21.66 1.18 8.24
N GLU A 95 -22.07 1.61 7.04
CA GLU A 95 -22.88 0.81 6.12
C GLU A 95 -22.20 -0.51 5.69
N LEU A 96 -21.02 -0.82 6.27
CA LEU A 96 -20.36 -2.11 6.20
C LEU A 96 -21.29 -3.30 6.49
N GLY A 97 -22.29 -3.14 7.37
CA GLY A 97 -23.30 -4.19 7.59
C GLY A 97 -24.10 -4.50 6.33
N LYS A 98 -24.57 -3.48 5.62
CA LYS A 98 -25.31 -3.62 4.36
C LYS A 98 -24.42 -4.17 3.23
N ILE A 99 -23.17 -3.72 3.17
CA ILE A 99 -22.16 -4.25 2.25
C ILE A 99 -21.94 -5.74 2.52
N TYR A 100 -21.77 -6.12 3.78
CA TYR A 100 -21.59 -7.52 4.16
C TYR A 100 -22.81 -8.35 3.80
N ASP A 101 -24.02 -7.86 4.06
CA ASP A 101 -25.26 -8.55 3.71
C ASP A 101 -25.39 -8.74 2.19
N ASP A 102 -25.13 -7.71 1.39
CA ASP A 102 -25.19 -7.79 -0.07
C ASP A 102 -24.09 -8.69 -0.64
N ILE A 103 -22.89 -8.68 -0.06
CA ILE A 103 -21.82 -9.62 -0.41
C ILE A 103 -22.18 -11.05 0.00
N SER A 104 -22.85 -11.22 1.15
CA SER A 104 -23.18 -12.54 1.69
C SER A 104 -24.30 -13.25 0.92
N LYS A 105 -25.17 -12.48 0.25
CA LYS A 105 -26.19 -12.99 -0.69
C LYS A 105 -25.59 -13.49 -2.00
N MET A 106 -24.42 -12.99 -2.40
CA MET A 106 -23.69 -13.56 -3.54
C MET A 106 -23.07 -14.90 -3.13
N GLU A 107 -23.02 -15.85 -4.07
CA GLU A 107 -22.47 -17.19 -3.83
C GLU A 107 -21.09 -17.11 -3.17
N LYS A 108 -21.04 -17.42 -1.86
CA LYS A 108 -19.81 -17.52 -1.09
C LYS A 108 -19.02 -18.72 -1.60
N LYS A 109 -18.06 -18.47 -2.50
CA LYS A 109 -16.94 -19.38 -2.67
C LYS A 109 -15.95 -19.07 -1.56
N GLU A 110 -15.47 -20.09 -0.85
CA GLU A 110 -14.36 -19.99 0.12
C GLU A 110 -13.17 -19.29 -0.55
N LEU A 111 -13.13 -17.97 -0.44
CA LEU A 111 -12.08 -17.13 -0.97
C LEU A 111 -10.93 -17.26 0.02
N ALA A 112 -9.97 -18.12 -0.32
CA ALA A 112 -8.66 -18.08 0.31
C ALA A 112 -8.15 -16.63 0.21
N SER A 113 -8.18 -15.90 1.32
CA SER A 113 -7.78 -14.51 1.42
C SER A 113 -6.30 -14.38 1.09
N ARG A 114 -5.97 -14.14 -0.19
CA ARG A 114 -4.63 -13.69 -0.57
C ARG A 114 -4.57 -12.20 -0.31
N ILE A 115 -4.17 -11.85 0.91
CA ILE A 115 -3.72 -10.50 1.24
C ILE A 115 -2.43 -10.29 0.44
N PHE A 116 -2.50 -9.55 -0.67
CA PHE A 116 -1.31 -9.08 -1.36
C PHE A 116 -0.73 -7.92 -0.55
N SER A 117 0.12 -8.23 0.43
CA SER A 117 1.02 -7.24 1.00
C SER A 117 2.13 -7.02 -0.01
N GLN A 118 2.30 -5.80 -0.51
CA GLN A 118 3.54 -5.44 -1.22
C GLN A 118 4.69 -5.60 -0.23
N TYR A 119 5.55 -6.59 -0.47
CA TYR A 119 6.77 -6.77 0.29
C TYR A 119 7.80 -5.75 -0.21
N GLU A 120 8.38 -5.01 0.72
CA GLU A 120 9.50 -4.11 0.44
C GLU A 120 10.80 -4.90 0.66
N ASP A 121 11.61 -5.06 -0.38
CA ASP A 121 12.80 -5.89 -0.31
C ASP A 121 13.92 -5.22 0.52
N ARG A 122 14.13 -5.68 1.75
CA ARG A 122 15.17 -5.19 2.69
C ARG A 122 16.53 -5.91 2.56
N PHE A 123 16.86 -6.43 1.38
CA PHE A 123 18.10 -7.19 1.15
C PHE A 123 19.38 -6.36 1.33
N GLN A 124 19.27 -5.03 1.31
CA GLN A 124 20.39 -4.09 1.45
C GLN A 124 21.18 -4.32 2.75
N TYR A 125 20.51 -4.66 3.86
CA TYR A 125 21.20 -4.92 5.14
C TYR A 125 22.07 -6.17 5.08
N PHE A 126 21.57 -7.25 4.48
CA PHE A 126 22.33 -8.49 4.30
C PHE A 126 23.50 -8.30 3.33
N LEU A 127 23.28 -7.56 2.24
CA LEU A 127 24.33 -7.21 1.29
C LEU A 127 25.44 -6.36 1.94
N ALA A 128 25.06 -5.36 2.74
CA ALA A 128 26.01 -4.50 3.44
C ALA A 128 26.88 -5.30 4.42
N ILE A 129 26.30 -6.23 5.19
CA ILE A 129 27.06 -7.13 6.07
C ILE A 129 28.05 -7.98 5.27
N GLY A 130 27.64 -8.53 4.12
CA GLY A 130 28.51 -9.32 3.25
C GLY A 130 29.71 -8.52 2.72
N ILE A 131 29.48 -7.28 2.28
CA ILE A 131 30.55 -6.38 1.81
C ILE A 131 31.52 -6.07 2.94
N VAL A 132 31.03 -5.79 4.16
CA VAL A 132 31.88 -5.53 5.33
C VAL A 132 32.76 -6.74 5.65
N LEU A 133 32.21 -7.95 5.64
CA LEU A 133 32.98 -9.17 5.90
C LEU A 133 34.07 -9.41 4.85
N LEU A 134 33.79 -9.14 3.58
CA LEU A 134 34.77 -9.28 2.49
C LEU A 134 35.91 -8.27 2.62
N ILE A 135 35.62 -7.04 3.03
CA ILE A 135 36.65 -6.04 3.35
C ILE A 135 37.51 -6.49 4.54
N LEU A 136 36.88 -7.06 5.58
CA LEU A 136 37.60 -7.57 6.74
C LEU A 136 38.50 -8.77 6.38
N GLU A 137 38.06 -9.65 5.49
CA GLU A 137 38.87 -10.76 4.98
C GLU A 137 40.13 -10.25 4.28
N LEU A 138 40.00 -9.26 3.39
CA LEU A 138 41.16 -8.63 2.73
C LEU A 138 42.13 -7.99 3.72
N ALA A 139 41.66 -7.55 4.89
CA ALA A 139 42.48 -6.96 5.93
C ALA A 139 43.26 -8.01 6.76
N ILE A 140 42.94 -9.30 6.66
CA ILE A 140 43.64 -10.37 7.39
C ILE A 140 44.86 -10.83 6.55
N PRO A 141 46.10 -10.67 7.04
CA PRO A 141 47.29 -11.11 6.31
C PRO A 141 47.40 -12.64 6.33
N GLU A 142 47.38 -13.26 5.16
CA GLU A 142 47.41 -14.72 4.96
C GLU A 142 48.79 -15.36 5.26
N ARG A 143 49.81 -14.54 5.50
CA ARG A 143 51.18 -15.00 5.67
C ARG A 143 51.43 -15.44 7.11
N LYS A 144 51.52 -16.76 7.35
CA LYS A 144 52.10 -17.30 8.59
C LYS A 144 53.53 -16.78 8.76
N LYS A 145 53.79 -16.07 9.86
CA LYS A 145 55.17 -15.71 10.27
C LYS A 145 55.94 -17.01 10.53
N VAL A 146 56.80 -17.39 9.60
CA VAL A 146 57.73 -18.52 9.78
C VAL A 146 58.75 -18.11 10.85
N LYS A 147 58.73 -18.78 12.00
CA LYS A 147 59.85 -18.72 12.96
C LYS A 147 60.97 -19.55 12.37
N THR A 148 62.04 -18.89 11.93
CA THR A 148 63.24 -19.56 11.43
C THR A 148 64.02 -20.08 12.64
N GLU A 149 63.92 -21.37 12.96
CA GLU A 149 64.86 -22.04 13.86
C GLU A 149 66.04 -22.59 13.04
N TRP A 150 67.25 -22.21 13.46
CA TRP A 150 68.50 -22.46 12.76
C TRP A 150 68.98 -23.90 13.06
N GLN A 151 68.89 -24.81 12.10
CA GLN A 151 69.52 -26.13 12.20
C GLN A 151 70.84 -26.13 11.41
N GLY A 152 71.95 -25.98 12.14
CA GLY A 152 73.31 -26.11 11.62
C GLY A 152 73.57 -27.53 11.12
N ARG A 153 74.19 -27.63 9.93
CA ARG A 153 74.48 -28.88 9.23
C ARG A 153 75.86 -29.40 9.65
N PHE A 154 75.90 -30.70 9.97
CA PHE A 154 77.05 -31.52 10.33
C PHE A 154 78.27 -31.41 9.38
N VAL A 155 79.46 -31.47 9.98
CA VAL A 155 80.57 -32.36 9.59
C VAL A 155 81.07 -33.02 10.87
#